data_AF-A0A0L1KFW1-F1
#
_entry.id   AF-A0A0L1KFW1-F1
#
_cell.length_a   1.000
_cell.length_b   1.000
_cell.length_c   1.000
_cell.angle_alpha   90.00
_cell.angle_beta   90.00
_cell.angle_gamma   90.00
#
_symmetry.space_group_name_H-M   'P 1'
#
loop_
_entity.id
_entity.type
_entity.pdbx_description
1 polymer ?
#
loop_
_entity_poly.entity_id
_entity_poly.type
_entity_poly.pdbx_seq_one_letter_code
_entity_poly.pdbx_strand_id
1 'polypeptide(L)' 'MPRIPDKDARCRRIAALIAAGRGVCESCREIGISEKTFYRWRAERRSNATPLA' A
#
# COMPACT_ATOMS: atom_id res chain seq x y z
N MET A 1 5.03 -11.70 12.65
CA MET A 1 5.01 -10.45 11.86
C MET A 1 4.40 -9.36 12.72
N PRO A 2 5.08 -8.23 12.97
CA PRO A 2 4.47 -7.12 13.70
C PRO A 2 3.23 -6.64 12.93
N ARG A 3 2.10 -6.50 13.64
CA ARG A 3 0.86 -5.96 13.10
C ARG A 3 1.10 -4.48 12.87
N ILE A 4 1.55 -4.12 11.67
CA ILE A 4 1.82 -2.74 11.31
C ILE A 4 0.52 -1.94 11.50
N PRO A 5 0.46 -1.00 12.46
CA PRO A 5 -0.70 -0.15 12.63
C PRO A 5 -0.82 0.79 11.41
N ASP A 6 -2.05 1.17 11.08
CA ASP A 6 -2.34 2.13 10.01
C ASP A 6 -1.96 1.68 8.59
N LYS A 7 -2.08 0.38 8.29
CA LYS A 7 -1.97 -0.18 6.93
C LYS A 7 -2.73 0.67 5.88
N ASP A 8 -3.94 1.11 6.20
CA ASP A 8 -4.79 1.86 5.26
C ASP A 8 -4.22 3.25 4.95
N ALA A 9 -3.80 3.99 5.99
CA ALA A 9 -3.19 5.31 5.84
C ALA A 9 -1.89 5.24 5.05
N ARG A 10 -1.04 4.25 5.34
CA ARG A 10 0.22 4.02 4.60
C ARG A 10 -0.04 3.71 3.13
N CYS A 11 -1.01 2.83 2.83
CA CYS A 11 -1.39 2.53 1.45
C CYS A 11 -1.90 3.77 0.70
N ARG A 12 -2.70 4.64 1.35
CA ARG A 12 -3.15 5.90 0.74
C ARG A 12 -1.99 6.87 0.49
N ARG A 13 -1.05 6.97 1.44
CA ARG A 13 0.13 7.83 1.30
C ARG A 13 1.00 7.39 0.11
N ILE A 14 1.24 6.09 -0.02
CA ILE A 14 1.97 5.52 -1.17
C ILE A 14 1.22 5.76 -2.47
N ALA A 15 -0.11 5.56 -2.50
CA ALA A 15 -0.91 5.85 -3.69
C ALA A 15 -0.85 7.34 -4.10
N ALA A 16 -0.85 8.26 -3.12
CA ALA A 16 -0.70 9.70 -3.38
C ALA A 16 0.68 10.06 -3.94
N LEU A 17 1.75 9.46 -3.40
CA LEU A 17 3.11 9.64 -3.91
C LEU A 17 3.25 9.12 -5.36
N ILE A 18 2.66 7.95 -5.64
CA ILE A 18 2.62 7.39 -7.00
C ILE A 18 1.84 8.30 -7.95
N ALA A 19 0.68 8.82 -7.51
CA ALA A 19 -0.10 9.77 -8.31
C ALA A 19 0.65 11.09 -8.56
N ALA A 20 1.54 11.49 -7.64
CA ALA A 20 2.44 12.62 -7.81
C ALA A 20 3.67 12.32 -8.71
N GLY A 21 3.75 11.11 -9.29
CA GLY A 21 4.82 10.70 -10.20
C GLY A 21 6.03 10.04 -9.53
N ARG A 22 6.00 9.78 -8.21
CA ARG A 22 7.08 9.04 -7.53
C ARG A 22 6.95 7.54 -7.78
N GLY A 23 8.09 6.86 -7.85
CA GLY A 23 8.13 5.40 -7.99
C GLY A 23 7.58 4.68 -6.75
N VAL A 24 7.06 3.46 -6.95
CA VAL A 24 6.58 2.59 -5.86
C VAL A 24 7.70 2.29 -4.86
N CYS A 25 8.91 1.98 -5.34
CA CYS A 25 10.06 1.64 -4.51
C CYS A 25 10.50 2.82 -3.61
N GLU A 26 10.61 4.02 -4.20
CA GLU A 26 10.88 5.27 -3.50
C GLU A 26 9.84 5.54 -2.41
N SER A 27 8.55 5.44 -2.77
CA SER A 27 7.44 5.66 -1.85
C SER A 27 7.42 4.64 -0.70
N CYS A 28 7.75 3.37 -0.99
CA CYS A 28 7.84 2.32 0.03
C CYS A 28 8.99 2.58 1.01
N ARG A 29 10.16 3.01 0.50
CA ARG A 29 11.31 3.41 1.34
C ARG A 29 10.98 4.60 2.23
N GLU A 30 10.34 5.63 1.68
CA GLU A 30 9.95 6.84 2.43
C GLU A 30 9.00 6.53 3.59
N ILE A 31 8.10 5.57 3.40
CA ILE A 31 7.10 5.13 4.40
C ILE A 31 7.65 4.05 5.35
N GLY A 32 8.84 3.51 5.07
CA GLY A 32 9.46 2.46 5.88
C GLY A 32 8.75 1.11 5.79
N ILE A 33 8.16 0.78 4.63
CA ILE A 33 7.60 -0.55 4.38
C ILE A 33 8.26 -1.23 3.19
N SER A 34 8.34 -2.55 3.23
CA SER A 34 8.81 -3.32 2.07
C SER A 34 7.77 -3.33 0.96
N GLU A 35 8.22 -3.33 -0.29
CA GLU A 35 7.36 -3.46 -1.48
C GLU A 35 6.46 -4.70 -1.40
N LYS A 36 7.01 -5.82 -0.91
CA LYS A 36 6.24 -7.06 -0.67
C LYS A 36 5.02 -6.84 0.22
N THR A 37 5.17 -6.01 1.26
CA THR A 37 4.08 -5.66 2.17
C THR A 37 3.04 -4.78 1.47
N PHE A 38 3.50 -3.79 0.69
CA PHE A 38 2.63 -2.95 -0.11
C PHE A 38 1.81 -3.74 -1.14
N TYR A 39 2.44 -4.63 -1.91
CA TYR A 39 1.74 -5.48 -2.88
C TYR A 39 0.74 -6.42 -2.21
N ARG A 40 1.10 -7.01 -1.05
CA ARG A 40 0.16 -7.84 -0.28
C ARG A 40 -1.05 -7.04 0.17
N TRP A 41 -0.85 -5.85 0.73
CA TRP A 41 -1.94 -4.98 1.16
C TRP A 41 -2.82 -4.51 0.00
N ARG A 42 -2.22 -4.23 -1.16
CA ARG A 42 -2.93 -3.86 -2.38
C ARG A 42 -3.76 -5.02 -2.91
N ALA A 43 -3.22 -6.25 -2.89
CA ALA A 43 -3.96 -7.46 -3.26
C ALA A 43 -5.14 -7.72 -2.31
N GLU A 44 -4.91 -7.66 -1.00
CA GLU A 44 -5.96 -7.78 0.03
C GLU A 44 -7.05 -6.72 -0.17
N ARG A 45 -6.69 -5.47 -0.47
CA ARG A 45 -7.66 -4.39 -0.78
C ARG A 45 -8.42 -4.66 -2.06
N ARG A 46 -7.79 -5.22 -3.09
CA ARG A 46 -8.46 -5.55 -4.37
C ARG A 46 -9.43 -6.71 -4.18
N SER A 47 -9.06 -7.73 -3.41
CA SER A 47 -9.96 -8.82 -3.01
C SER A 47 -11.09 -8.34 -2.10
N ASN A 48 -10.84 -7.36 -1.23
CA ASN A 48 -11.86 -6.78 -0.37
C ASN A 48 -12.71 -5.69 -1.06
N ALA A 49 -12.36 -5.28 -2.28
CA ALA A 49 -13.14 -4.35 -3.11
C ALA A 49 -14.16 -5.07 -4.01
N THR A 50 -14.34 -6.38 -3.84
CA THR A 50 -15.39 -7.16 -4.51
C THR A 50 -15.95 -8.17 -3.51
N PRO A 51 -17.23 -8.05 -3.15
CA PRO A 51 -18.19 -8.95 -3.80
C PRO A 51 -19.41 -8.16 -4.28
N LEU A 52 -19.70 -8.20 -5.58
CA LEU A 52 -20.99 -7.90 -6.25
C LEU A 52 -20.66 -7.83 -7.76
N ALA A 53 -21.15 -8.68 -8.66
CA ALA A 53 -22.26 -9.63 -8.61
C ALA A 53 -21.89 -10.92 -9.38
#